data_AF-A0A9D8J506-F1
#
_entry.id   AF-A0A9D8J506-F1
#
_cell.length_a   1.000
_cell.length_b   1.000
_cell.length_c   1.000
_cell.angle_alpha   90.00
_cell.angle_beta   90.00
_cell.angle_gamma   90.00
#
_symmetry.space_group_name_H-M   'P 1'
#
loop_
_entity.id
_entity.type
_entity.pdbx_description
1 polymer ?
#
loop_
_entity_poly.entity_id
_entity_poly.type
_entity_poly.pdbx_seq_one_letter_code
_entity_poly.pdbx_strand_id
1 'polypeptide(L)'
;MLNIKPLSVSSLNLAAKDLLESSFPQIWVEGEVSNFNQSGSVHIYFTLKDANAQIPCAFFRQHHTQNTKDLANGQRVLVRAKLSLYTPRGSYQLIVSQIEAFGAGLLELQFQALKLKLEKIGLFDPGKKKPIPAFANCIGIITSKTSAALQDVLSVIAQRYPVADLYVYDALVQGEKSASSLRNALRRAISHGKAKTLIICRGGGSIEDLWSFNDEQLAHDIYHCPIPIISGVGHEIDFTICDMVADLRAATPSAAAQIATPDRQELWQLLDQKLRHLSLAIQS
;
A
#
# COMPACT_ATOMS: atom_id res chain seq x y z
N MET A 1 26.21 52.83 -36.21
CA MET A 1 25.16 52.54 -35.21
C MET A 1 24.59 51.17 -35.53
N LEU A 2 24.75 50.18 -34.64
CA LEU A 2 24.12 48.87 -34.82
C LEU A 2 22.60 49.06 -34.85
N ASN A 3 21.98 48.60 -35.93
CA ASN A 3 20.55 48.69 -36.16
C ASN A 3 19.83 47.62 -35.30
N ILE A 4 19.80 47.83 -33.99
CA ILE A 4 19.15 46.92 -33.05
C ILE A 4 17.66 47.23 -33.07
N LYS A 5 16.88 46.42 -33.78
CA LYS A 5 15.41 46.50 -33.77
C LYS A 5 14.93 46.02 -32.39
N PRO A 6 14.32 46.89 -31.55
CA PRO A 6 13.94 46.50 -30.19
C PRO A 6 12.81 45.47 -30.21
N LEU A 7 12.91 44.45 -29.37
CA LEU A 7 11.85 43.46 -29.15
C LEU A 7 10.86 43.99 -28.12
N SER A 8 9.57 43.71 -28.32
CA SER A 8 8.57 43.93 -27.27
C SER A 8 8.76 42.90 -26.15
N VAL A 9 8.29 43.23 -24.94
CA VAL A 9 8.33 42.31 -23.78
C VAL A 9 7.60 40.99 -24.09
N SER A 10 6.48 41.05 -24.82
CA SER A 10 5.74 39.87 -25.22
C SER A 10 6.51 39.00 -26.22
N SER A 11 7.16 39.61 -27.22
CA SER A 11 8.00 38.90 -28.18
C SER A 11 9.23 38.28 -27.51
N LEU A 12 9.83 38.96 -26.53
CA LEU A 12 10.95 38.42 -25.75
C LEU A 12 10.52 37.19 -24.94
N ASN A 13 9.39 37.27 -24.22
CA ASN A 13 8.89 36.15 -23.43
C ASN A 13 8.46 34.95 -24.29
N LEU A 14 7.87 35.20 -25.47
CA LEU A 14 7.54 34.13 -26.42
C LEU A 14 8.81 33.44 -26.93
N ALA A 15 9.81 34.21 -27.37
CA ALA A 15 11.08 33.65 -27.83
C ALA A 15 11.78 32.84 -26.72
N ALA A 16 11.79 33.33 -25.48
CA ALA A 16 12.34 32.61 -24.34
C ALA A 16 11.57 31.30 -24.06
N LYS A 17 10.23 31.33 -24.10
CA LYS A 17 9.39 30.14 -23.97
C LYS A 17 9.74 29.10 -25.04
N ASP A 18 9.81 29.49 -26.30
CA ASP A 18 10.08 28.58 -27.41
C ASP A 18 11.48 27.93 -27.28
N LEU A 19 12.48 28.70 -26.85
CA LEU A 19 13.84 28.19 -26.60
C LEU A 19 13.85 27.16 -25.46
N LEU A 20 13.16 27.43 -24.36
CA LEU A 20 13.07 26.51 -23.23
C LEU A 20 12.34 25.22 -23.59
N GLU A 21 11.20 25.36 -24.26
CA GLU A 21 10.37 24.22 -24.65
C GLU A 21 11.03 23.33 -25.72
N SER A 22 11.87 23.91 -26.58
CA SER A 22 12.66 23.15 -27.56
C SER A 22 13.89 22.49 -26.95
N SER A 23 14.54 23.15 -25.98
CA SER A 23 15.73 22.62 -25.31
C SER A 23 15.39 21.54 -24.28
N PHE A 24 14.20 21.59 -23.68
CA PHE A 24 13.74 20.68 -22.62
C PHE A 24 12.34 20.13 -22.94
N PRO A 25 12.21 19.23 -23.94
CA PRO A 25 10.91 18.77 -24.43
C PRO A 25 10.10 18.01 -23.38
N GLN A 26 10.70 17.02 -22.72
CA GLN A 26 10.10 16.34 -21.57
C GLN A 26 11.21 15.82 -20.66
N ILE A 27 11.12 16.18 -19.38
CA ILE A 27 12.15 15.90 -18.38
C ILE A 27 11.54 15.29 -17.12
N TRP A 28 12.38 14.62 -16.35
CA TRP A 28 12.08 14.20 -14.99
C TRP A 28 12.81 15.12 -14.02
N VAL A 29 12.10 15.59 -13.00
CA VAL A 29 12.65 16.47 -11.97
C VAL A 29 12.28 15.92 -10.59
N GLU A 30 13.28 15.77 -9.74
CA GLU A 30 13.10 15.43 -8.32
C GLU A 30 12.96 16.71 -7.50
N GLY A 31 12.09 16.68 -6.48
CA GLY A 31 12.17 17.63 -5.38
C GLY A 31 11.09 17.41 -4.33
N GLU A 32 11.11 18.26 -3.32
CA GLU A 32 10.10 18.30 -2.27
C GLU A 32 8.93 19.21 -2.69
N VAL A 33 7.71 18.74 -2.48
CA VAL A 33 6.48 19.51 -2.70
C VAL A 33 6.32 20.55 -1.60
N SER A 34 6.07 21.79 -1.99
CA SER A 34 5.74 22.90 -1.10
C SER A 34 4.65 23.77 -1.72
N ASN A 35 4.01 24.63 -0.93
CA ASN A 35 2.94 25.52 -1.38
C ASN A 35 1.84 24.80 -2.18
N PHE A 36 1.54 23.55 -1.84
CA PHE A 36 0.48 22.77 -2.45
C PHE A 36 -0.86 23.49 -2.29
N ASN A 37 -1.49 23.77 -3.42
CA ASN A 37 -2.79 24.42 -3.50
C ASN A 37 -3.64 23.72 -4.55
N GLN A 38 -4.77 23.18 -4.09
CA GLN A 38 -5.78 22.59 -4.93
C GLN A 38 -7.01 23.50 -4.92
N SER A 39 -7.12 24.35 -5.94
CA SER A 39 -8.25 25.28 -6.07
C SER A 39 -9.44 24.55 -6.70
N GLY A 40 -10.24 23.87 -5.87
CA GLY A 40 -11.34 23.02 -6.33
C GLY A 40 -10.87 21.78 -7.11
N SER A 41 -11.78 21.08 -7.77
CA SER A 41 -11.51 19.79 -8.44
C SER A 41 -10.90 19.90 -9.86
N VAL A 42 -10.28 21.02 -10.20
CA VAL A 42 -9.91 21.32 -11.60
C VAL A 42 -8.40 21.27 -11.83
N HIS A 43 -7.58 22.03 -11.11
CA HIS A 43 -6.12 22.09 -11.32
C HIS A 43 -5.36 22.09 -10.01
N ILE A 44 -4.19 21.46 -10.03
CA ILE A 44 -3.29 21.40 -8.87
C ILE A 44 -2.09 22.28 -9.17
N TYR A 45 -1.75 23.15 -8.22
CA TYR A 45 -0.56 23.98 -8.27
C TYR A 45 0.28 23.70 -7.04
N PHE A 46 1.58 23.54 -7.23
CA PHE A 46 2.53 23.36 -6.16
C PHE A 46 3.89 23.92 -6.58
N THR A 47 4.83 23.98 -5.65
CA THR A 47 6.22 24.35 -5.91
C THR A 47 7.09 23.15 -5.61
N LEU A 48 7.93 22.76 -6.55
CA LEU A 48 8.96 21.75 -6.34
C LEU A 48 10.25 22.46 -5.90
N LYS A 49 10.83 22.06 -4.78
CA LYS A 49 12.04 22.68 -4.22
C LYS A 49 13.11 21.65 -3.86
N ASP A 50 14.35 22.10 -3.86
CA ASP A 50 15.50 21.43 -3.24
C ASP A 50 16.18 22.37 -2.22
N ALA A 51 17.42 22.07 -1.82
CA ALA A 51 18.14 22.90 -0.85
C ALA A 51 18.50 24.31 -1.36
N ASN A 52 18.59 24.52 -2.68
CA ASN A 52 19.15 25.72 -3.29
C ASN A 52 18.19 26.43 -4.26
N ALA A 53 17.16 25.74 -4.76
CA ALA A 53 16.29 26.23 -5.81
C ALA A 53 14.84 25.76 -5.63
N GLN A 54 13.93 26.46 -6.30
CA GLN A 54 12.52 26.08 -6.37
C GLN A 54 11.94 26.45 -7.73
N ILE A 55 10.94 25.70 -8.17
CA ILE A 55 10.24 25.93 -9.44
C ILE A 55 8.72 25.69 -9.27
N PRO A 56 7.87 26.63 -9.72
CA PRO A 56 6.43 26.43 -9.74
C PRO A 56 6.01 25.32 -10.71
N CYS A 57 5.04 24.52 -10.29
CA CYS A 57 4.48 23.40 -11.03
C CYS A 57 2.98 23.61 -11.22
N ALA A 58 2.51 23.39 -12.45
CA ALA A 58 1.10 23.35 -12.79
C ALA A 58 0.73 21.95 -13.26
N PHE A 59 -0.29 21.34 -12.65
CA PHE A 59 -0.80 20.03 -13.01
C PHE A 59 -2.27 20.12 -13.42
N PHE A 60 -2.53 19.84 -14.70
CA PHE A 60 -3.84 20.00 -15.31
C PHE A 60 -4.69 18.74 -15.20
N ARG A 61 -6.02 18.92 -15.14
CA ARG A 61 -7.01 17.86 -14.89
C ARG A 61 -6.86 16.63 -15.78
N GLN A 62 -6.53 16.85 -17.04
CA GLN A 62 -6.42 15.82 -18.07
C GLN A 62 -5.33 14.78 -17.75
N HIS A 63 -4.40 15.12 -16.87
CA HIS A 63 -3.29 14.27 -16.47
C HIS A 63 -3.43 13.70 -15.06
N HIS A 64 -4.53 14.00 -14.34
CA HIS A 64 -4.73 13.45 -13.00
C HIS A 64 -4.82 11.91 -13.05
N THR A 65 -3.92 11.23 -12.33
CA THR A 65 -3.97 9.79 -12.05
C THR A 65 -4.46 9.55 -10.61
N GLN A 66 -4.70 8.28 -10.22
CA GLN A 66 -5.09 7.97 -8.83
C GLN A 66 -4.05 8.46 -7.81
N ASN A 67 -2.76 8.40 -8.14
CA ASN A 67 -1.64 8.83 -7.30
C ASN A 67 -1.61 10.35 -7.02
N THR A 68 -2.43 11.15 -7.72
CA THR A 68 -2.47 12.59 -7.50
C THR A 68 -3.19 12.98 -6.20
N LYS A 69 -4.03 12.10 -5.65
CA LYS A 69 -4.83 12.40 -4.46
C LYS A 69 -4.00 12.46 -3.17
N ASP A 70 -2.83 11.83 -3.18
CA ASP A 70 -1.99 11.69 -1.99
C ASP A 70 -0.84 12.72 -1.95
N LEU A 71 -0.80 13.67 -2.89
CA LEU A 71 0.24 14.69 -2.95
C LEU A 71 0.09 15.70 -1.80
N ALA A 72 1.11 15.80 -0.95
CA ALA A 72 1.11 16.72 0.19
C ALA A 72 2.42 17.53 0.30
N ASN A 73 2.36 18.66 1.00
CA ASN A 73 3.56 19.44 1.35
C ASN A 73 4.53 18.59 2.17
N GLY A 74 5.83 18.73 1.89
CA GLY A 74 6.90 17.97 2.53
C GLY A 74 7.21 16.62 1.87
N GLN A 75 6.42 16.19 0.89
CA GLN A 75 6.65 14.93 0.19
C GLN A 75 7.70 15.10 -0.90
N ARG A 76 8.67 14.17 -0.98
CA ARG A 76 9.61 14.10 -2.11
C ARG A 76 8.99 13.30 -3.25
N VAL A 77 9.04 13.87 -4.46
CA VAL A 77 8.42 13.29 -5.65
C VAL A 77 9.34 13.39 -6.86
N LEU A 78 9.16 12.48 -7.82
CA LEU A 78 9.59 12.67 -9.20
C LEU A 78 8.42 13.20 -10.02
N VAL A 79 8.64 14.27 -10.75
CA VAL A 79 7.65 14.81 -11.70
C VAL A 79 8.15 14.68 -13.12
N ARG A 80 7.34 14.10 -14.00
CA ARG A 80 7.55 14.15 -15.45
C ARG A 80 6.87 15.41 -15.97
N ALA A 81 7.64 16.35 -16.48
CA ALA A 81 7.13 17.65 -16.87
C ALA A 81 7.81 18.22 -18.11
N LYS A 82 7.18 19.22 -18.70
CA LYS A 82 7.79 20.10 -19.70
C LYS A 82 8.17 21.42 -19.05
N LEU A 83 9.41 21.86 -19.26
CA LEU A 83 9.83 23.20 -18.82
C LEU A 83 9.21 24.24 -19.76
N SER A 84 8.54 25.22 -19.19
CA SER A 84 7.87 26.29 -19.93
C SER A 84 8.03 27.62 -19.20
N LEU A 85 7.54 28.69 -19.83
CA LEU A 85 7.56 30.04 -19.30
C LEU A 85 6.16 30.63 -19.39
N TYR A 86 5.66 31.15 -18.26
CA TYR A 86 4.36 31.81 -18.20
C TYR A 86 4.48 33.21 -18.81
N THR A 87 4.14 33.32 -20.09
CA THR A 87 4.38 34.52 -20.92
C THR A 87 3.85 35.84 -20.35
N PRO A 88 2.71 35.91 -19.62
CA PRO A 88 2.24 37.17 -19.07
C PRO A 88 3.14 37.73 -17.95
N ARG A 89 3.83 36.88 -17.19
CA ARG A 89 4.72 37.33 -16.09
C ARG A 89 6.20 37.06 -16.33
N GLY A 90 6.57 36.31 -17.36
CA GLY A 90 7.95 35.97 -17.64
C GLY A 90 8.56 34.97 -16.65
N SER A 91 7.74 34.19 -15.94
CA SER A 91 8.21 33.27 -14.90
C SER A 91 8.33 31.83 -15.40
N TYR A 92 9.43 31.15 -15.04
CA TYR A 92 9.59 29.71 -15.29
C TYR A 92 8.52 28.88 -14.59
N GLN A 93 8.12 27.79 -15.22
CA GLN A 93 7.21 26.81 -14.64
C GLN A 93 7.41 25.43 -15.25
N LEU A 94 7.07 24.38 -14.49
CA LEU A 94 6.93 23.03 -14.99
C LEU A 94 5.44 22.75 -15.27
N ILE A 95 5.14 22.35 -16.50
CA ILE A 95 3.85 21.76 -16.85
C ILE A 95 3.94 20.27 -16.60
N VAL A 96 3.37 19.81 -15.50
CA VAL A 96 3.46 18.44 -15.03
C VAL A 96 2.52 17.55 -15.84
N SER A 97 2.99 16.36 -16.17
CA SER A 97 2.26 15.33 -16.91
C SER A 97 2.08 14.04 -16.11
N GLN A 98 2.98 13.77 -15.15
CA GLN A 98 2.94 12.61 -14.27
C GLN A 98 3.69 12.94 -12.98
N ILE A 99 3.23 12.38 -11.85
CA ILE A 99 3.87 12.50 -10.54
C ILE A 99 4.04 11.08 -9.98
N GLU A 100 5.23 10.79 -9.47
CA GLU A 100 5.59 9.55 -8.78
C GLU A 100 6.21 9.88 -7.43
N ALA A 101 5.97 9.05 -6.43
CA ALA A 101 6.69 9.16 -5.16
C ALA A 101 8.19 8.92 -5.39
N PHE A 102 9.04 9.72 -4.76
CA PHE A 102 10.48 9.54 -4.88
C PHE A 102 10.89 8.16 -4.35
N GLY A 103 11.57 7.36 -5.17
CA GLY A 103 12.00 5.99 -4.82
C GLY A 103 11.04 4.87 -5.23
N ALA A 104 9.81 5.16 -5.69
CA ALA A 104 8.85 4.15 -6.11
C ALA A 104 9.37 3.23 -7.24
N GLY A 105 10.08 3.78 -8.23
CA GLY A 105 10.67 2.97 -9.31
C GLY A 105 11.80 2.04 -8.83
N LEU A 106 12.58 2.44 -7.83
CA LEU A 106 13.60 1.57 -7.23
C LEU A 106 12.96 0.46 -6.38
N LEU A 107 11.94 0.80 -5.59
CA LEU A 107 11.17 -0.17 -4.80
C LEU A 107 10.45 -1.18 -5.71
N GLU A 108 9.85 -0.72 -6.80
CA GLU A 108 9.22 -1.62 -7.77
C GLU A 108 10.24 -2.57 -8.42
N LEU A 109 11.41 -2.07 -8.85
CA LEU A 109 12.48 -2.92 -9.37
C LEU A 109 12.96 -3.94 -8.33
N GLN A 110 13.14 -3.51 -7.08
CA GLN A 110 13.53 -4.39 -5.98
C GLN A 110 12.45 -5.45 -5.70
N PHE A 111 11.18 -5.07 -5.75
CA PHE A 111 10.05 -5.97 -5.55
C PHE A 111 10.00 -7.02 -6.64
N GLN A 112 10.08 -6.62 -7.92
CA GLN A 112 10.07 -7.55 -9.05
C GLN A 112 11.28 -8.49 -9.01
N ALA A 113 12.47 -7.97 -8.67
CA ALA A 113 13.67 -8.79 -8.53
C ALA A 113 13.53 -9.83 -7.40
N LEU A 114 13.01 -9.42 -6.24
CA LEU A 114 12.77 -10.33 -5.12
C LEU A 114 11.67 -11.35 -5.43
N LYS A 115 10.57 -10.92 -6.02
CA LYS A 115 9.48 -11.79 -6.47
C LYS A 115 10.00 -12.90 -7.38
N LEU A 116 10.76 -12.55 -8.43
CA LEU A 116 11.35 -13.53 -9.33
C LEU A 116 12.32 -14.48 -8.62
N LYS A 117 13.10 -13.97 -7.65
CA LYS A 117 14.02 -14.79 -6.85
C LYS A 117 13.26 -15.83 -6.01
N LEU A 118 12.21 -15.41 -5.30
CA LEU A 118 11.43 -16.27 -4.40
C LEU A 118 10.52 -17.24 -5.17
N GLU A 119 10.01 -16.82 -6.33
CA GLU A 119 9.24 -17.67 -7.23
C GLU A 119 10.09 -18.84 -7.76
N LYS A 120 11.35 -18.58 -8.15
CA LYS A 120 12.27 -19.62 -8.63
C LYS A 120 12.55 -20.72 -7.60
N ILE A 121 12.53 -20.39 -6.32
CA ILE A 121 12.72 -21.36 -5.22
C ILE A 121 11.39 -21.96 -4.72
N GLY A 122 10.26 -21.62 -5.36
CA GLY A 122 8.96 -22.24 -5.12
C GLY A 122 8.23 -21.74 -3.87
N LEU A 123 8.60 -20.58 -3.31
CA LEU A 123 7.97 -20.05 -2.10
C LEU A 123 6.49 -19.68 -2.28
N PHE A 124 6.04 -19.47 -3.52
CA PHE A 124 4.67 -19.11 -3.84
C PHE A 124 3.82 -20.28 -4.35
N ASP A 125 4.34 -21.51 -4.27
CA ASP A 125 3.66 -22.70 -4.77
C ASP A 125 2.30 -22.89 -4.07
N PRO A 126 1.16 -22.81 -4.80
CA PRO A 126 -0.16 -22.99 -4.23
C PRO A 126 -0.35 -24.38 -3.62
N GLY A 127 0.37 -25.41 -4.11
CA GLY A 127 0.33 -26.77 -3.57
C GLY A 127 0.97 -26.92 -2.19
N LYS A 128 1.72 -25.93 -1.71
CA LYS A 128 2.35 -25.91 -0.39
C LYS A 128 1.54 -25.15 0.66
N LYS A 129 0.49 -24.43 0.24
CA LYS A 129 -0.35 -23.63 1.13
C LYS A 129 -1.20 -24.53 2.02
N LYS A 130 -1.23 -24.24 3.32
CA LYS A 130 -2.02 -24.96 4.32
C LYS A 130 -3.49 -24.50 4.26
N PRO A 131 -4.47 -25.42 4.40
CA PRO A 131 -5.87 -25.03 4.49
C PRO A 131 -6.13 -24.24 5.77
N ILE A 132 -6.95 -23.19 5.67
CA ILE A 132 -7.41 -22.42 6.83
C ILE A 132 -8.47 -23.25 7.60
N PRO A 133 -8.31 -23.46 8.92
CA PRO A 133 -9.31 -24.17 9.71
C PRO A 133 -10.64 -23.41 9.73
N ALA A 134 -11.74 -24.08 9.40
CA ALA A 134 -13.08 -23.47 9.43
C ALA A 134 -13.53 -23.07 10.85
N PHE A 135 -13.04 -23.77 11.87
CA PHE A 135 -13.35 -23.54 13.27
C PHE A 135 -12.05 -23.36 14.07
N ALA A 136 -11.46 -22.17 13.97
CA ALA A 136 -10.29 -21.82 14.75
C ALA A 136 -10.70 -21.37 16.16
N ASN A 137 -10.64 -22.29 17.14
CA ASN A 137 -10.91 -21.94 18.55
C ASN A 137 -9.91 -20.91 19.11
N CYS A 138 -8.73 -20.79 18.50
CA CYS A 138 -7.73 -19.81 18.89
C CYS A 138 -7.09 -19.16 17.66
N ILE A 139 -7.17 -17.83 17.59
CA ILE A 139 -6.67 -17.01 16.49
C ILE A 139 -5.55 -16.12 17.02
N GLY A 140 -4.38 -16.18 16.37
CA GLY A 140 -3.29 -15.24 16.64
C GLY A 140 -3.33 -14.06 15.68
N ILE A 141 -3.10 -12.85 16.18
CA ILE A 141 -3.10 -11.61 15.39
C ILE A 141 -1.73 -10.97 15.53
N ILE A 142 -0.99 -10.84 14.43
CA ILE A 142 0.30 -10.16 14.35
C ILE A 142 0.06 -8.80 13.69
N THR A 143 0.09 -7.75 14.51
CA THR A 143 -0.06 -6.35 14.07
C THR A 143 0.39 -5.43 15.20
N SER A 144 0.33 -4.11 15.00
CA SER A 144 0.59 -3.13 16.06
C SER A 144 -0.62 -3.01 17.00
N LYS A 145 -0.39 -3.07 18.30
CA LYS A 145 -1.42 -2.87 19.35
C LYS A 145 -2.14 -1.53 19.27
N THR A 146 -1.51 -0.52 18.68
CA THR A 146 -2.08 0.83 18.54
C THR A 146 -2.73 1.07 17.17
N SER A 147 -2.76 0.06 16.29
CA SER A 147 -3.31 0.22 14.95
C SER A 147 -4.84 0.10 14.91
N ALA A 148 -5.46 0.85 14.00
CA ALA A 148 -6.87 0.69 13.66
C ALA A 148 -7.17 -0.72 13.12
N ALA A 149 -6.23 -1.32 12.37
CA ALA A 149 -6.35 -2.67 11.84
C ALA A 149 -6.58 -3.73 12.92
N LEU A 150 -5.96 -3.59 14.10
CA LEU A 150 -6.25 -4.48 15.22
C LEU A 150 -7.72 -4.35 15.65
N GLN A 151 -8.22 -3.13 15.79
CA GLN A 151 -9.60 -2.89 16.22
C GLN A 151 -10.61 -3.42 15.19
N ASP A 152 -10.32 -3.27 13.89
CA ASP A 152 -11.13 -3.81 12.81
C ASP A 152 -11.24 -5.34 12.91
N VAL A 153 -10.11 -6.03 13.08
CA VAL A 153 -10.07 -7.49 13.25
C VAL A 153 -10.84 -7.92 14.49
N LEU A 154 -10.58 -7.28 15.64
CA LEU A 154 -11.24 -7.63 16.90
C LEU A 154 -12.76 -7.44 16.83
N SER A 155 -13.22 -6.34 16.24
CA SER A 155 -14.64 -6.03 16.07
C SER A 155 -15.35 -7.09 15.22
N VAL A 156 -14.76 -7.45 14.08
CA VAL A 156 -15.32 -8.47 13.17
C VAL A 156 -15.40 -9.83 13.85
N ILE A 157 -14.34 -10.26 14.55
CA ILE A 157 -14.34 -11.55 15.24
C ILE A 157 -15.37 -11.56 16.37
N ALA A 158 -15.46 -10.49 17.17
CA ALA A 158 -16.43 -10.40 18.26
C ALA A 158 -17.89 -10.51 17.76
N GLN A 159 -18.18 -9.94 16.58
CA GLN A 159 -19.50 -10.03 15.98
C GLN A 159 -19.81 -11.42 15.40
N ARG A 160 -18.83 -12.08 14.76
CA ARG A 160 -19.02 -13.32 14.00
C ARG A 160 -18.79 -14.58 14.82
N TYR A 161 -17.76 -14.61 15.65
CA TYR A 161 -17.34 -15.80 16.37
C TYR A 161 -16.76 -15.46 17.76
N PRO A 162 -17.61 -14.97 18.69
CA PRO A 162 -17.18 -14.48 20.01
C PRO A 162 -16.62 -15.57 20.94
N VAL A 163 -16.69 -16.84 20.55
CA VAL A 163 -16.17 -17.98 21.31
C VAL A 163 -14.69 -18.27 21.05
N ALA A 164 -14.07 -17.60 20.08
CA ALA A 164 -12.65 -17.78 19.78
C ALA A 164 -11.75 -17.04 20.78
N ASP A 165 -10.69 -17.73 21.24
CA ASP A 165 -9.61 -17.13 22.01
C ASP A 165 -8.69 -16.33 21.10
N LEU A 166 -8.39 -15.08 21.48
CA LEU A 166 -7.57 -14.16 20.69
C LEU A 166 -6.23 -13.89 21.37
N TYR A 167 -5.13 -14.04 20.63
CA TYR A 167 -3.80 -13.65 21.08
C TYR A 167 -3.20 -12.59 20.16
N VAL A 168 -2.87 -11.43 20.72
CA VAL A 168 -2.25 -10.34 19.97
C VAL A 168 -0.73 -10.37 20.18
N TYR A 169 0.00 -10.63 19.10
CA TYR A 169 1.45 -10.58 19.03
C TYR A 169 1.88 -9.24 18.47
N ASP A 170 2.09 -8.29 19.37
CA ASP A 170 2.44 -6.91 19.03
C ASP A 170 3.71 -6.83 18.15
N ALA A 171 3.61 -6.14 17.02
CA ALA A 171 4.70 -5.93 16.09
C ALA A 171 4.65 -4.52 15.49
N LEU A 172 5.82 -3.95 15.21
CA LEU A 172 5.90 -2.79 14.35
C LEU A 172 5.51 -3.20 12.93
N VAL A 173 4.61 -2.44 12.32
CA VAL A 173 4.07 -2.69 10.97
C VAL A 173 4.52 -1.64 9.94
N GLN A 174 5.35 -0.68 10.36
CA GLN A 174 5.97 0.35 9.52
C GLN A 174 7.30 0.81 10.13
N GLY A 175 8.14 1.42 9.29
CA GLY A 175 9.48 1.92 9.66
C GLY A 175 10.61 0.90 9.46
N GLU A 176 11.86 1.31 9.66
CA GLU A 176 13.03 0.47 9.35
C GLU A 176 13.09 -0.84 10.15
N LYS A 177 12.52 -0.87 11.36
CA LYS A 177 12.57 -2.04 12.25
C LYS A 177 11.37 -2.99 12.08
N SER A 178 10.36 -2.68 11.25
CA SER A 178 9.14 -3.49 11.21
C SER A 178 9.36 -4.90 10.68
N ALA A 179 10.17 -5.10 9.64
CA ALA A 179 10.48 -6.46 9.16
C ALA A 179 11.03 -7.37 10.28
N SER A 180 12.01 -6.88 11.03
CA SER A 180 12.57 -7.62 12.18
C SER A 180 11.55 -7.85 13.31
N SER A 181 10.67 -6.86 13.55
CA SER A 181 9.61 -6.94 14.57
C SER A 181 8.53 -7.97 14.22
N LEU A 182 8.07 -7.98 12.96
CA LEU A 182 7.13 -8.97 12.42
C LEU A 182 7.68 -10.39 12.54
N ARG A 183 8.94 -10.61 12.15
CA ARG A 183 9.61 -11.90 12.29
C ARG A 183 9.72 -12.35 13.75
N ASN A 184 10.04 -11.44 14.67
CA ASN A 184 10.07 -11.74 16.10
C ASN A 184 8.67 -12.08 16.65
N ALA A 185 7.63 -11.37 16.19
CA ALA A 185 6.25 -11.66 16.58
C ALA A 185 5.78 -13.01 16.05
N LEU A 186 6.11 -13.36 14.80
CA LEU A 186 5.83 -14.67 14.22
C LEU A 186 6.53 -15.79 15.00
N ARG A 187 7.83 -15.62 15.32
CA ARG A 187 8.56 -16.58 16.16
C ARG A 187 7.92 -16.76 17.54
N ARG A 188 7.48 -15.66 18.18
CA ARG A 188 6.74 -15.74 19.45
C ARG A 188 5.43 -16.52 19.29
N ALA A 189 4.66 -16.26 18.25
CA ALA A 189 3.41 -16.97 17.98
C ALA A 189 3.61 -18.48 17.80
N ILE A 190 4.64 -18.86 17.03
CA ILE A 190 5.04 -20.26 16.84
C ILE A 190 5.45 -20.88 18.18
N SER A 191 6.33 -20.22 18.94
CA SER A 191 6.81 -20.73 20.23
C SER A 191 5.70 -20.88 21.27
N HIS A 192 4.67 -20.03 21.21
CA HIS A 192 3.54 -20.07 22.11
C HIS A 192 2.61 -21.26 21.80
N GLY A 193 2.49 -21.66 20.54
CA GLY A 193 1.83 -22.91 20.14
C GLY A 193 0.32 -23.00 20.39
N LYS A 194 -0.35 -21.89 20.74
CA LYS A 194 -1.80 -21.86 21.02
C LYS A 194 -2.66 -21.62 19.78
N ALA A 195 -2.21 -20.74 18.88
CA ALA A 195 -2.97 -20.32 17.72
C ALA A 195 -3.16 -21.46 16.71
N LYS A 196 -4.38 -21.63 16.20
CA LYS A 196 -4.70 -22.57 15.12
C LYS A 196 -4.63 -21.91 13.74
N THR A 197 -4.81 -20.60 13.68
CA THR A 197 -4.56 -19.77 12.50
C THR A 197 -3.94 -18.45 12.95
N LEU A 198 -3.15 -17.83 12.08
CA LEU A 198 -2.55 -16.53 12.29
C LEU A 198 -3.07 -15.53 11.27
N ILE A 199 -3.30 -14.30 11.71
CA ILE A 199 -3.57 -13.16 10.84
C ILE A 199 -2.36 -12.24 10.93
N ILE A 200 -1.71 -11.96 9.80
CA ILE A 200 -0.74 -10.88 9.69
C ILE A 200 -1.44 -9.74 8.95
N CYS A 201 -1.59 -8.57 9.60
CA CYS A 201 -2.35 -7.49 8.99
C CYS A 201 -1.81 -6.11 9.32
N ARG A 202 -2.13 -5.18 8.42
CA ARG A 202 -1.91 -3.74 8.56
C ARG A 202 -3.09 -3.01 7.93
N GLY A 203 -3.40 -1.82 8.43
CA GLY A 203 -4.32 -0.91 7.75
C GLY A 203 -3.67 -0.28 6.50
N GLY A 204 -4.34 0.71 5.91
CA GLY A 204 -3.77 1.49 4.81
C GLY A 204 -2.44 2.17 5.17
N GLY A 205 -1.76 2.69 4.14
CA GLY A 205 -0.50 3.39 4.27
C GLY A 205 0.20 3.51 2.93
N SER A 206 1.33 4.22 2.89
CA SER A 206 2.09 4.39 1.66
C SER A 206 2.83 3.11 1.26
N ILE A 207 3.32 3.06 0.02
CA ILE A 207 4.11 1.95 -0.49
C ILE A 207 5.39 1.75 0.32
N GLU A 208 6.00 2.83 0.82
CA GLU A 208 7.20 2.76 1.66
C GLU A 208 6.91 2.08 2.99
N ASP A 209 5.74 2.33 3.57
CA ASP A 209 5.37 1.69 4.81
C ASP A 209 5.06 0.19 4.63
N LEU A 210 4.48 -0.20 3.48
CA LEU A 210 4.21 -1.60 3.14
C LEU A 210 5.49 -2.39 2.83
N TRP A 211 6.61 -1.71 2.59
CA TRP A 211 7.86 -2.33 2.18
C TRP A 211 8.37 -3.38 3.17
N SER A 212 8.06 -3.24 4.46
CA SER A 212 8.46 -4.22 5.48
C SER A 212 7.86 -5.61 5.29
N PHE A 213 6.77 -5.72 4.52
CA PHE A 213 6.14 -6.99 4.15
C PHE A 213 6.76 -7.61 2.89
N ASN A 214 7.71 -6.91 2.26
CA ASN A 214 8.54 -7.40 1.17
C ASN A 214 9.91 -7.89 1.65
N ASP A 215 10.09 -8.15 2.95
CA ASP A 215 11.34 -8.70 3.48
C ASP A 215 11.51 -10.19 3.10
N GLU A 216 12.66 -10.54 2.54
CA GLU A 216 12.99 -11.90 2.11
C GLU A 216 12.95 -12.89 3.28
N GLN A 217 13.46 -12.51 4.45
CA GLN A 217 13.54 -13.41 5.59
C GLN A 217 12.17 -13.62 6.23
N LEU A 218 11.32 -12.60 6.25
CA LEU A 218 9.91 -12.74 6.63
C LEU A 218 9.19 -13.71 5.69
N ALA A 219 9.45 -13.65 4.39
CA ALA A 219 8.86 -14.58 3.43
C ALA A 219 9.26 -16.04 3.74
N HIS A 220 10.54 -16.28 4.02
CA HIS A 220 11.02 -17.60 4.45
C HIS A 220 10.39 -18.05 5.77
N ASP A 221 10.28 -17.16 6.76
CA ASP A 221 9.68 -17.47 8.06
C ASP A 221 8.19 -17.82 7.92
N ILE A 222 7.44 -17.14 7.04
CA ILE A 222 6.03 -17.44 6.74
C ILE A 222 5.90 -18.79 6.06
N TYR A 223 6.71 -19.07 5.03
CA TYR A 223 6.68 -20.34 4.30
C TYR A 223 6.91 -21.55 5.21
N HIS A 224 7.85 -21.45 6.16
CA HIS A 224 8.18 -22.53 7.10
C HIS A 224 7.30 -22.53 8.35
N CYS A 225 6.35 -21.60 8.48
CA CYS A 225 5.48 -21.55 9.64
C CYS A 225 4.60 -22.80 9.71
N PRO A 226 4.51 -23.51 10.85
CA PRO A 226 3.65 -24.68 10.98
C PRO A 226 2.16 -24.32 11.12
N ILE A 227 1.84 -23.06 11.42
CA ILE A 227 0.46 -22.56 11.61
C ILE A 227 0.01 -21.90 10.30
N PRO A 228 -1.23 -22.13 9.82
CA PRO A 228 -1.74 -21.43 8.64
C PRO A 228 -1.81 -19.92 8.87
N ILE A 229 -1.40 -19.14 7.86
CA ILE A 229 -1.32 -17.67 7.92
C ILE A 229 -2.25 -17.05 6.87
N ILE A 230 -3.09 -16.11 7.32
CA ILE A 230 -3.89 -15.24 6.49
C ILE A 230 -3.22 -13.86 6.46
N SER A 231 -2.89 -13.37 5.26
CA SER A 231 -2.40 -12.00 5.08
C SER A 231 -3.57 -11.04 4.85
N GLY A 232 -3.61 -9.93 5.60
CA GLY A 232 -4.54 -8.81 5.41
C GLY A 232 -3.78 -7.49 5.40
N VAL A 233 -2.74 -7.41 4.58
CA VAL A 233 -1.78 -6.28 4.53
C VAL A 233 -2.07 -5.35 3.36
N GLY A 234 -2.15 -5.90 2.13
CA GLY A 234 -2.34 -5.11 0.91
C GLY A 234 -3.81 -4.85 0.56
N HIS A 235 -4.08 -3.75 -0.13
CA HIS A 235 -5.35 -3.52 -0.84
C HIS A 235 -5.35 -4.26 -2.20
N GLU A 236 -6.41 -4.14 -3.00
CA GLU A 236 -6.53 -4.82 -4.31
C GLU A 236 -5.35 -4.57 -5.26
N ILE A 237 -4.63 -3.45 -5.10
CA ILE A 237 -3.57 -2.98 -6.00
C ILE A 237 -2.15 -3.17 -5.42
N ASP A 238 -2.01 -3.27 -4.10
CA ASP A 238 -0.71 -3.26 -3.39
C ASP A 238 -0.33 -4.67 -2.90
N PHE A 239 0.00 -5.57 -3.82
CA PHE A 239 0.42 -6.93 -3.47
C PHE A 239 1.83 -6.95 -2.88
N THR A 240 1.97 -7.51 -1.68
CA THR A 240 3.27 -7.70 -1.02
C THR A 240 3.77 -9.14 -1.17
N ILE A 241 5.06 -9.36 -0.93
CA ILE A 241 5.62 -10.72 -0.87
C ILE A 241 4.95 -11.52 0.24
N CYS A 242 4.67 -10.91 1.40
CA CYS A 242 3.88 -11.50 2.49
C CYS A 242 2.54 -12.06 1.98
N ASP A 243 1.79 -11.30 1.17
CA ASP A 243 0.52 -11.76 0.60
C ASP A 243 0.69 -12.97 -0.33
N MET A 244 1.80 -13.01 -1.08
CA MET A 244 2.08 -14.09 -2.03
C MET A 244 2.45 -15.39 -1.32
N VAL A 245 3.25 -15.31 -0.25
CA VAL A 245 3.74 -16.47 0.50
C VAL A 245 2.74 -16.97 1.56
N ALA A 246 1.82 -16.11 2.02
CA ALA A 246 0.78 -16.52 2.97
C ALA A 246 -0.12 -17.63 2.41
N ASP A 247 -0.70 -18.42 3.31
CA ASP A 247 -1.58 -19.53 2.95
C ASP A 247 -2.88 -19.03 2.33
N LEU A 248 -3.37 -17.88 2.77
CA LEU A 248 -4.47 -17.17 2.11
C LEU A 248 -4.27 -15.66 2.19
N ARG A 249 -4.61 -14.95 1.11
CA ARG A 249 -4.67 -13.49 1.07
C ARG A 249 -6.11 -13.01 1.28
N ALA A 250 -6.25 -11.97 2.08
CA ALA A 250 -7.44 -11.14 2.21
C ALA A 250 -7.13 -9.71 1.75
N ALA A 251 -8.12 -9.01 1.19
CA ALA A 251 -7.95 -7.65 0.69
C ALA A 251 -7.89 -6.58 1.80
N THR A 252 -8.31 -6.92 3.03
CA THR A 252 -8.33 -6.01 4.18
C THR A 252 -8.15 -6.79 5.49
N PRO A 253 -7.75 -6.15 6.60
CA PRO A 253 -7.74 -6.77 7.92
C PRO A 253 -9.11 -7.37 8.30
N SER A 254 -10.20 -6.65 8.02
CA SER A 254 -11.57 -7.13 8.26
C SER A 254 -11.92 -8.37 7.46
N ALA A 255 -11.50 -8.44 6.19
CA ALA A 255 -11.69 -9.63 5.36
C ALA A 255 -10.86 -10.81 5.90
N ALA A 256 -9.64 -10.57 6.40
CA ALA A 256 -8.84 -11.61 7.03
C ALA A 256 -9.54 -12.19 8.27
N ALA A 257 -10.17 -11.33 9.08
CA ALA A 257 -10.97 -11.75 10.23
C ALA A 257 -12.19 -12.59 9.81
N GLN A 258 -12.87 -12.21 8.72
CA GLN A 258 -14.00 -12.98 8.17
C GLN A 258 -13.57 -14.36 7.68
N ILE A 259 -12.41 -14.46 7.02
CA ILE A 259 -11.85 -15.74 6.56
C ILE A 259 -11.48 -16.63 7.76
N ALA A 260 -10.92 -16.03 8.82
CA ALA A 260 -10.50 -16.76 10.01
C ALA A 260 -11.67 -17.26 10.87
N THR A 261 -12.91 -16.81 10.61
CA THR A 261 -14.06 -17.07 11.48
C THR A 261 -15.31 -17.53 10.72
N PRO A 262 -16.04 -18.53 11.25
CA PRO A 262 -17.36 -18.87 10.70
C PRO A 262 -18.36 -17.74 10.94
N ASP A 263 -19.40 -17.66 10.10
CA ASP A 263 -20.49 -16.70 10.31
C ASP A 263 -21.49 -17.22 11.35
N ARG A 264 -21.79 -16.40 12.37
CA ARG A 264 -22.74 -16.76 13.43
C ARG A 264 -24.13 -17.13 12.91
N GLN A 265 -24.66 -16.41 11.93
CA GLN A 265 -25.97 -16.66 11.36
C GLN A 265 -25.96 -17.96 10.55
N GLU A 266 -24.90 -18.21 9.77
CA GLU A 266 -24.74 -19.49 9.07
C GLU A 266 -24.67 -20.67 10.05
N LEU A 267 -23.99 -20.51 11.19
CA LEU A 267 -23.94 -21.54 12.24
C LEU A 267 -25.32 -21.81 12.86
N TRP A 268 -26.10 -20.77 13.13
CA TRP A 268 -27.48 -20.93 13.61
C TRP A 268 -28.36 -21.65 12.59
N GLN A 269 -28.28 -21.25 11.32
CA GLN A 269 -29.03 -21.89 10.24
C GLN A 269 -28.66 -23.37 10.08
N LEU A 270 -27.36 -23.68 10.15
CA LEU A 270 -26.86 -25.05 10.09
C LEU A 270 -27.37 -25.88 11.28
N LEU A 271 -27.35 -25.31 12.49
CA LEU A 271 -27.86 -25.97 13.69
C LEU A 271 -29.35 -26.26 13.57
N ASP A 272 -30.15 -25.27 13.16
CA ASP A 272 -31.60 -25.43 12.96
C ASP A 272 -31.91 -26.49 11.90
N GLN A 273 -31.15 -26.52 10.81
CA GLN A 273 -31.29 -27.55 9.78
C GLN A 273 -31.00 -28.93 10.36
N LYS A 274 -29.89 -29.10 11.10
CA LYS A 274 -29.52 -30.38 11.71
C LYS A 274 -30.55 -30.83 12.74
N LEU A 275 -31.09 -29.93 13.56
CA LEU A 275 -32.16 -30.23 14.52
C LEU A 275 -33.44 -30.72 13.82
N ARG A 276 -33.86 -30.06 12.73
CA ARG A 276 -35.02 -30.50 11.93
C ARG A 276 -34.82 -31.89 11.32
N HIS A 277 -33.63 -32.18 10.79
CA HIS A 277 -33.32 -33.51 10.26
C HIS A 277 -33.35 -34.58 11.36
N LEU A 278 -32.78 -34.28 12.53
CA LEU A 278 -32.77 -35.20 13.66
C LEU A 278 -34.19 -35.48 14.16
N SER A 279 -35.04 -34.46 14.26
CA SER A 279 -36.43 -34.64 14.70
C SER A 279 -37.24 -35.52 13.76
N LEU A 280 -37.03 -35.39 12.43
CA LEU A 280 -37.71 -36.23 11.45
C LEU A 280 -37.24 -37.69 11.53
N ALA A 281 -35.95 -37.92 11.75
CA ALA A 281 -35.38 -39.28 11.84
C ALA A 281 -35.73 -40.02 13.15
N ILE A 282 -36.03 -39.29 14.24
CA ILE A 282 -36.45 -39.90 15.51
C ILE A 282 -37.96 -40.23 15.49
N GLN A 283 -38.76 -39.54 14.67
CA GLN A 283 -40.21 -39.76 14.55
C GLN A 283 -40.58 -40.86 13.54
N SER A 284 -39.63 -41.29 12.71
CA SER A 284 -39.73 -42.43 11.79
C SER A 284 -39.30 -43.73 12.45
#